data_AF-A0A367FRG1-F1
#
_entry.id   AF-A0A367FRG1-F1
#
_cell.length_a   1.000
_cell.length_b   1.000
_cell.length_c   1.000
_cell.angle_alpha   90.00
_cell.angle_beta   90.00
_cell.angle_gamma   90.00
#
_symmetry.space_group_name_H-M   'P 1'
#
loop_
_entity.id
_entity.type
_entity.pdbx_description
1 polymer ?
#
loop_
_entity_poly.entity_id
_entity_poly.type
_entity_poly.pdbx_seq_one_letter_code
_entity_poly.pdbx_strand_id
1 'polypeptide(L)'
;MTPAVVRHLPAIERHRDETGHRFYRLACTCGATGQEHPARRLAEWDLNEHVAGLPKVPAAKQCNDPGRHDRRVWEPCEVCELQEPLFDCGAMP
;
A
#
# COMPACT_ATOMS: atom_id res chain seq x y z
N MET A 1 -11.19 8.54 20.86
CA MET A 1 -10.19 8.92 19.84
C MET A 1 -9.96 7.70 18.97
N THR A 2 -10.59 7.66 17.80
CA THR A 2 -10.25 6.66 16.77
C THR A 2 -8.78 6.87 16.41
N PRO A 3 -7.92 5.84 16.43
CA PRO A 3 -6.55 5.99 15.94
C PRO A 3 -6.65 6.53 14.52
N ALA A 4 -6.01 7.66 14.24
CA ALA A 4 -5.96 8.20 12.89
C ALA A 4 -5.39 7.10 12.01
N VAL A 5 -6.22 6.54 11.12
CA VAL A 5 -5.80 5.48 10.21
C VAL A 5 -4.78 6.12 9.29
N VAL A 6 -3.50 5.85 9.54
CA VAL A 6 -2.42 6.39 8.72
C VAL A 6 -2.52 5.73 7.36
N ARG A 7 -2.89 6.52 6.35
CA ARG A 7 -2.91 6.05 4.96
C ARG A 7 -1.50 5.72 4.53
N HIS A 8 -1.24 4.50 4.06
CA HIS A 8 0.07 4.08 3.57
C HIS A 8 0.21 4.39 2.08
N LEU A 9 1.11 5.31 1.74
CA LEU A 9 1.49 5.66 0.36
C LEU A 9 2.96 5.31 0.11
N PRO A 10 3.32 4.02 0.04
CA PRO A 10 4.68 3.62 -0.24
C PRO A 10 5.07 4.01 -1.66
N ALA A 11 6.24 4.64 -1.77
CA ALA A 11 6.84 5.12 -3.01
C ALA A 11 8.37 4.93 -2.95
N ILE A 12 9.00 4.98 -4.11
CA ILE A 12 10.46 4.98 -4.21
C ILE A 12 10.92 6.40 -4.47
N GLU A 13 11.70 6.93 -3.55
CA GLU A 13 12.37 8.21 -3.71
C GLU A 13 13.71 8.01 -4.40
N ARG A 14 14.08 8.98 -5.23
CA ARG A 14 15.40 9.04 -5.87
C ARG A 14 16.14 10.25 -5.36
N HIS A 15 17.35 10.01 -4.87
CA HIS A 15 18.23 11.02 -4.29
C HIS A 15 19.59 11.01 -4.97
N ARG A 16 20.41 12.02 -4.67
CA ARG A 16 21.79 12.12 -5.14
C ARG A 16 22.69 12.51 -3.98
N ASP A 17 23.87 11.92 -3.92
CA ASP A 17 24.89 12.30 -2.94
C ASP A 17 25.70 13.51 -3.44
N GLU A 18 26.60 14.01 -2.60
CA GLU A 18 27.48 15.13 -2.92
C GLU A 18 28.43 14.83 -4.09
N THR A 19 28.68 13.56 -4.38
CA THR A 19 29.51 13.09 -5.49
C THR A 19 28.71 12.83 -6.78
N GLY A 20 27.39 13.03 -6.74
CA GLY A 20 26.48 12.86 -7.87
C GLY A 20 25.98 11.43 -8.11
N HIS A 21 26.33 10.46 -7.25
CA HIS A 21 25.78 9.11 -7.35
C HIS A 21 24.29 9.12 -6.98
N ARG A 22 23.51 8.31 -7.71
CA ARG A 22 22.07 8.20 -7.50
C ARG A 22 21.79 7.04 -6.57
N PHE A 23 20.93 7.27 -5.60
CA PHE A 23 20.40 6.22 -4.74
C PHE A 23 18.87 6.26 -4.72
N TYR A 24 18.29 5.10 -4.45
CA TYR A 24 16.87 4.85 -4.38
C TYR A 24 16.54 4.29 -3.02
N ARG A 25 15.46 4.76 -2.41
CA ARG A 25 14.97 4.23 -1.12
C ARG A 25 13.46 4.19 -1.10
N LEU A 26 12.90 3.25 -0.37
CA LEU A 26 11.49 3.28 0.00
C LEU A 26 11.23 4.47 0.93
N ALA A 27 10.14 5.19 0.69
CA ALA A 27 9.52 6.09 1.65
C ALA A 27 8.01 5.85 1.69
N CYS A 28 7.43 5.84 2.88
CA CYS A 28 6.00 5.70 3.09
C CYS A 28 5.50 6.78 4.04
N THR A 29 4.26 7.25 3.84
CA THR A 29 3.58 8.22 4.71
C THR A 29 3.38 7.74 6.14
N CYS A 30 3.55 6.45 6.43
CA CYS A 30 3.61 5.93 7.79
C CYS A 30 4.94 6.17 8.51
N GLY A 31 5.91 6.79 7.85
CA GLY A 31 7.26 7.02 8.36
C GLY A 31 8.24 5.87 8.08
N ALA A 32 7.81 4.78 7.44
CA ALA A 32 8.72 3.71 7.05
C ALA A 32 9.66 4.18 5.92
N THR A 33 10.95 3.98 6.13
CA THR A 33 12.02 4.26 5.16
C THR A 33 12.86 3.01 4.96
N GLY A 34 13.13 2.66 3.70
CA GLY A 34 14.01 1.54 3.34
C GLY A 34 15.50 1.90 3.39
N GLN A 35 16.34 0.95 3.01
CA GLN A 35 17.77 1.20 2.84
C GLN A 35 18.03 2.00 1.57
N GLU A 36 19.17 2.69 1.52
CA GLU A 36 19.61 3.39 0.32
C GLU A 36 20.31 2.42 -0.62
N HIS A 37 19.78 2.30 -1.84
CA HIS A 37 20.27 1.37 -2.82
C HIS A 37 20.77 2.08 -4.08
N PRO A 38 21.89 1.65 -4.68
CA PRO A 38 22.33 2.20 -5.97
C PRO A 38 21.42 1.77 -7.13
N ALA A 39 20.67 0.67 -6.97
CA ALA A 39 19.76 0.14 -7.97
C ALA A 39 18.30 0.25 -7.51
N ARG A 40 17.44 0.79 -8.37
CA ARG A 40 16.00 0.95 -8.10
C ARG A 40 15.32 -0.38 -7.71
N ARG A 41 15.71 -1.48 -8.34
CA ARG A 41 15.13 -2.82 -8.11
C ARG A 41 15.27 -3.30 -6.67
N LEU A 42 16.33 -2.88 -5.96
CA LEU A 42 16.50 -3.23 -4.55
C LEU A 42 15.55 -2.43 -3.67
N ALA A 43 15.36 -1.13 -3.94
CA ALA A 43 14.32 -0.34 -3.27
C ALA A 43 12.89 -0.83 -3.59
N GLU A 44 12.67 -1.45 -4.76
CA GLU A 44 11.41 -2.14 -5.10
C GLU A 44 11.19 -3.39 -4.23
N TRP A 45 12.25 -4.11 -3.86
CA TRP A 45 12.15 -5.21 -2.90
C TRP A 45 11.70 -4.67 -1.55
N ASP A 46 12.38 -3.66 -1.00
CA ASP A 46 12.02 -3.05 0.29
C ASP A 46 10.55 -2.58 0.29
N LEU A 47 10.10 -1.98 -0.82
CA LEU A 47 8.71 -1.56 -1.00
C LEU A 47 7.74 -2.75 -0.95
N ASN A 48 8.02 -3.83 -1.67
CA ASN A 48 7.17 -5.02 -1.68
C ASN A 48 7.12 -5.68 -0.31
N GLU A 49 8.25 -5.76 0.39
CA GLU A 49 8.32 -6.27 1.76
C GLU A 49 7.49 -5.41 2.71
N HIS A 50 7.61 -4.08 2.62
CA HIS A 50 6.79 -3.16 3.40
C HIS A 50 5.30 -3.35 3.15
N VAL A 51 4.87 -3.41 1.88
CA VAL A 51 3.47 -3.64 1.50
C VAL A 51 2.97 -4.99 2.00
N ALA A 52 3.78 -6.05 1.92
CA ALA A 52 3.43 -7.38 2.41
C ALA A 52 3.29 -7.43 3.93
N GLY A 53 4.02 -6.58 4.66
CA GLY A 53 3.93 -6.43 6.11
C GLY A 53 2.79 -5.54 6.60
N LEU A 54 2.05 -4.86 5.72
CA LEU A 54 0.93 -4.02 6.13
C LEU A 54 -0.21 -4.84 6.74
N PRO A 55 -0.97 -4.29 7.70
CA PRO A 55 -2.14 -4.95 8.24
C PRO A 55 -3.09 -5.36 7.11
N LYS A 56 -3.41 -6.65 7.04
CA LYS A 56 -4.36 -7.15 6.05
C LYS A 56 -5.74 -6.63 6.39
N VAL A 57 -6.22 -5.67 5.60
CA VAL A 57 -7.63 -5.25 5.61
C VAL A 57 -8.47 -6.48 5.24
N PRO A 58 -9.56 -6.81 5.96
CA PRO A 58 -10.45 -7.90 5.59
C PRO A 58 -10.91 -7.77 4.14
N ALA A 59 -11.04 -8.86 3.39
CA ALA A 59 -11.42 -8.82 1.97
C ALA A 59 -12.72 -8.03 1.71
N ALA A 60 -13.69 -8.14 2.62
CA ALA A 60 -14.95 -7.39 2.55
C ALA A 60 -14.78 -5.85 2.66
N LYS A 61 -13.65 -5.39 3.20
CA LYS A 61 -13.32 -3.96 3.33
C LYS A 61 -12.32 -3.48 2.29
N GLN A 62 -11.76 -4.40 1.49
CA GLN A 62 -10.79 -4.07 0.44
C GLN A 62 -11.48 -3.44 -0.77
N CYS A 63 -10.71 -2.68 -1.54
CA CYS A 63 -11.22 -2.07 -2.77
C CYS A 63 -11.30 -3.11 -3.90
N ASN A 64 -12.51 -3.37 -4.40
CA ASN A 64 -12.73 -4.22 -5.58
C ASN A 64 -12.34 -3.52 -6.89
N ASP A 65 -12.41 -2.18 -6.93
CA ASP A 65 -12.03 -1.37 -8.10
C ASP A 65 -11.08 -0.22 -7.70
N PRO A 66 -9.78 -0.53 -7.48
CA PRO A 66 -8.78 0.42 -6.99
C PRO A 66 -8.62 1.65 -7.90
N GLY A 67 -8.68 1.44 -9.22
CA GLY A 67 -8.51 2.50 -10.21
C GLY A 67 -9.66 3.50 -10.20
N ARG A 68 -10.90 3.02 -10.06
CA ARG A 68 -12.08 3.89 -10.00
C ARG A 68 -12.23 4.62 -8.67
N HIS A 69 -11.79 4.02 -7.57
CA HIS A 69 -11.98 4.58 -6.23
C HIS A 69 -10.77 5.35 -5.68
N ASP A 70 -9.71 5.55 -6.48
CA ASP A 70 -8.44 6.16 -6.04
C ASP A 70 -7.93 5.54 -4.73
N ARG A 71 -7.90 4.21 -4.72
CA ARG A 71 -7.43 3.38 -3.60
C ARG A 71 -6.48 2.32 -4.12
N ARG A 72 -5.71 1.71 -3.23
CA ARG A 72 -4.97 0.48 -3.51
C ARG A 72 -5.81 -0.74 -3.09
N VAL A 73 -5.56 -1.89 -3.72
CA VAL A 73 -6.31 -3.14 -3.44
C VAL A 73 -6.23 -3.58 -1.97
N TRP A 74 -5.15 -3.24 -1.27
CA TRP A 74 -4.96 -3.56 0.15
C TRP A 74 -5.42 -2.44 1.10
N GLU A 75 -5.94 -1.32 0.59
CA GLU A 75 -6.50 -0.23 1.42
C GLU A 75 -7.98 -0.46 1.72
N PRO A 76 -8.49 0.04 2.87
CA PRO A 76 -9.92 0.05 3.12
C PRO A 76 -10.64 0.97 2.12
N CYS A 77 -11.79 0.52 1.63
CA CYS A 77 -12.63 1.27 0.70
C CYS A 77 -14.08 1.32 1.21
N GLU A 78 -14.52 2.48 1.68
CA GLU A 78 -15.88 2.71 2.17
C GLU A 78 -16.96 2.42 1.12
N VAL A 79 -16.66 2.68 -0.16
CA VAL A 79 -17.58 2.40 -1.27
C VAL A 79 -17.78 0.90 -1.44
N CYS A 80 -16.70 0.11 -1.40
CA CYS A 80 -16.78 -1.34 -1.54
C CYS A 80 -17.26 -2.02 -0.26
N GLU A 81 -16.94 -1.49 0.92
CA GLU A 81 -17.40 -2.01 2.22
C GLU A 81 -18.92 -1.90 2.36
N LEU A 82 -19.54 -0.84 1.82
CA LEU A 82 -20.97 -0.58 1.91
C LEU A 82 -21.77 -1.15 0.74
N GLN A 83 -21.13 -1.78 -0.24
CA GLN A 83 -21.83 -2.49 -1.30
C GLN A 83 -22.41 -3.78 -0.73
N GLU A 84 -23.74 -3.85 -0.63
CA GLU A 84 -24.42 -5.11 -0.39
C GLU A 84 -24.10 -6.07 -1.54
N PRO A 85 -23.69 -7.31 -1.25
CA PRO A 85 -23.53 -8.33 -2.28
C PRO A 85 -24.84 -8.46 -3.05
N LEU A 86 -24.81 -8.22 -4.37
CA LEU A 86 -25.98 -8.41 -5.24
C LEU A 86 -26.49 -9.86 -5.21
N PHE A 87 -25.61 -10.78 -4.85
CA PHE A 87 -25.92 -12.17 -4.57
C PHE A 87 -25.28 -12.52 -3.24
N ASP A 88 -26.11 -12.89 -2.27
CA ASP A 88 -25.65 -13.63 -1.11
C ASP A 88 -25.08 -14.94 -1.67
N CYS A 89 -23.76 -15.13 -1.63
CA CYS A 89 -23.16 -16.45 -1.82
C CYS A 89 -23.45 -17.28 -0.57
N GLY A 90 -24.73 -17.39 -0.21
CA GLY A 90 -25.24 -18.17 0.87
C GLY A 90 -24.94 -19.63 0.58
N ALA A 91 -24.24 -20.25 1.54
CA ALA A 91 -24.31 -21.66 1.89
C ALA A 91 -24.80 -22.58 0.75
N MET A 92 -23.86 -23.12 -0.04
CA MET A 92 -24.15 -24.40 -0.67
C MET A 92 -24.27 -25.45 0.45
N PRO A 93 -25.39 -26.19 0.53
CA PRO A 93 -25.57 -27.27 1.49
C PRO A 93 -24.59 -28.43 1.27
#